data_AF-H9G327-F1
#
_entry.id   AF-H9G327-F1
#
_cell.length_a   1.000
_cell.length_b   1.000
_cell.length_c   1.000
_cell.angle_alpha   90.00
_cell.angle_beta   90.00
_cell.angle_gamma   90.00
#
_symmetry.space_group_name_H-M   'P 1'
#
loop_
_entity.id
_entity.type
_entity.pdbx_description
1 polymer ?
#
loop_
_entity_poly.entity_id
_entity_poly.type
_entity_poly.pdbx_seq_one_letter_code
_entity_poly.pdbx_strand_id
1 'polypeptide(L)'
;MLSTVFLLATLAASAAADGYSCARNTLINPPQDLSKPYYYPETWRENMEPPQYAPNQKCNWKINVPQGMYATVIFYKKTKYEIGIQCAYPGKDLEYINDYEQSPYIFTSPQFQVDLKVGDKPGAFSFKVVWSKYPPGSAMNIELDGIHSISGVASSFYTTYTAINQVMIVGFSVPDVDTNLLRQSAIYDGDSVNAKFLGNLFDALEGQIVSTGNKLTIYTFGLENQVDNTLFMGLDTKAAGDIEQYTGLNCPVDRTRGCSIILHSYFYATAEARISRQPDYLMLPDSFPYNATLKIYGETLQDSSLFAAVNKSNYQTMFPMKVTNSLKIYHLDHDIVSIDVTNNADEAKWSTVYDGRNIKVQSMDYGRTSFYQDTMETFTTEPNTQMYFKFNVKYFDVNGPTSLAIKVYNNAKIVYSETYTATNLPTPYNVRVYGDKMDINYQTFGNYTQGFEVNIVTTKNDIPSNDPTNAPSAISTVVGTFTKGTTLKYESTTKAGIRQFSVFSVLIFALLFIL
;
A
#
# COMPACT_ATOMS: atom_id res chain seq x y z
N MET A 1 -37.55 53.49 -54.56
CA MET A 1 -36.28 53.68 -53.86
C MET A 1 -36.22 52.70 -52.70
N LEU A 2 -35.19 51.82 -52.72
CA LEU A 2 -34.66 50.95 -51.65
C LEU A 2 -35.66 50.47 -50.58
N SER A 3 -36.17 49.22 -50.63
CA SER A 3 -35.47 48.03 -50.12
C SER A 3 -34.30 48.35 -49.17
N THR A 4 -34.62 48.61 -47.91
CA THR A 4 -33.62 48.73 -46.85
C THR A 4 -34.03 47.91 -45.64
N VAL A 5 -33.58 46.65 -45.66
CA VAL A 5 -32.95 45.95 -44.54
C VAL A 5 -33.79 45.81 -43.26
N PHE A 6 -34.47 44.67 -43.19
CA PHE A 6 -34.60 43.87 -41.97
C PHE A 6 -33.22 43.68 -41.33
N LEU A 7 -32.83 44.58 -40.42
CA LEU A 7 -31.77 44.33 -39.47
C LEU A 7 -32.40 43.53 -38.34
N LEU A 8 -32.49 42.20 -38.54
CA LEU A 8 -32.52 41.28 -37.42
C LEU A 8 -31.29 41.64 -36.58
N ALA A 9 -31.56 42.19 -35.40
CA ALA A 9 -30.61 42.35 -34.33
C ALA A 9 -30.15 40.95 -33.90
N THR A 10 -29.25 40.37 -34.68
CA THR A 10 -28.22 39.49 -34.16
C THR A 10 -27.36 40.38 -33.26
N LEU A 11 -27.84 40.59 -32.02
CA LEU A 11 -26.92 40.64 -30.88
C LEU A 11 -26.30 39.24 -30.75
N ALA A 12 -25.52 38.85 -31.76
CA ALA A 12 -24.35 38.04 -31.49
C ALA A 12 -23.50 38.96 -30.63
N ALA A 13 -23.43 38.65 -29.34
CA ALA A 13 -22.50 39.25 -28.40
C ALA A 13 -21.08 39.09 -28.99
N SER A 14 -20.70 40.07 -29.79
CA SER A 14 -19.42 40.25 -30.42
C SER A 14 -18.71 41.28 -29.55
N ALA A 15 -18.20 40.81 -28.42
CA ALA A 15 -17.03 41.33 -27.71
C ALA A 15 -17.05 40.84 -26.25
N ALA A 16 -16.35 39.74 -26.01
CA ALA A 16 -15.26 39.79 -25.06
C ALA A 16 -14.11 39.01 -25.70
N ALA A 17 -13.41 39.65 -26.63
CA ALA A 17 -12.11 39.15 -27.11
C ALA A 17 -11.13 38.93 -25.93
N ASP A 18 -11.44 39.54 -24.77
CA ASP A 18 -10.67 39.47 -23.55
C ASP A 18 -11.17 38.41 -22.55
N GLY A 19 -12.10 37.50 -22.87
CA GLY A 19 -12.57 36.48 -21.90
C GLY A 19 -13.39 37.04 -20.72
N TYR A 20 -13.78 36.18 -19.76
CA TYR A 20 -14.57 36.60 -18.59
C TYR A 20 -13.70 37.26 -17.51
N SER A 21 -14.26 38.24 -16.81
CA SER A 21 -13.69 38.82 -15.58
C SER A 21 -14.39 38.26 -14.34
N CYS A 22 -13.65 38.08 -13.26
CA CYS A 22 -14.18 37.59 -11.99
C CYS A 22 -14.00 38.58 -10.84
N ALA A 23 -14.87 38.48 -9.83
CA ALA A 23 -14.79 39.32 -8.65
C ALA A 23 -13.61 38.90 -7.78
N ARG A 24 -12.96 39.87 -7.11
CA ARG A 24 -11.78 39.60 -6.27
C ARG A 24 -12.05 38.57 -5.18
N ASN A 25 -13.20 38.66 -4.51
CA ASN A 25 -13.63 37.74 -3.46
C ASN A 25 -15.11 37.41 -3.68
N THR A 26 -15.44 36.14 -3.80
CA THR A 26 -16.81 35.64 -3.94
C THR A 26 -17.08 34.60 -2.88
N LEU A 27 -18.19 34.75 -2.14
CA LEU A 27 -18.67 33.72 -1.22
C LEU A 27 -19.78 32.93 -1.90
N ILE A 28 -19.65 31.61 -1.96
CA ILE A 28 -20.62 30.70 -2.57
C ILE A 28 -21.20 29.80 -1.47
N ASN A 29 -22.52 29.72 -1.42
CA ASN A 29 -23.27 28.80 -0.57
C ASN A 29 -23.89 27.70 -1.43
N PRO A 30 -24.16 26.51 -0.86
CA PRO A 30 -24.91 25.48 -1.55
C PRO A 30 -26.28 26.02 -2.02
N PRO A 31 -26.76 25.62 -3.21
CA PRO A 31 -28.09 25.97 -3.66
C PRO A 31 -29.16 25.33 -2.76
N GLN A 32 -30.36 25.91 -2.73
CA GLN A 32 -31.49 25.33 -1.98
C GLN A 32 -31.86 23.93 -2.49
N ASP A 33 -31.76 23.73 -3.81
CA ASP A 33 -31.95 22.45 -4.46
C ASP A 33 -30.58 21.81 -4.75
N LEU A 34 -30.18 20.85 -3.92
CA LEU A 34 -28.88 20.16 -4.02
C LEU A 34 -28.76 19.30 -5.29
N SER A 35 -29.86 19.03 -6.01
CA SER A 35 -29.80 18.34 -7.30
C SER A 35 -29.26 19.23 -8.42
N LYS A 36 -29.20 20.55 -8.20
CA LYS A 36 -28.67 21.53 -9.16
C LYS A 36 -27.19 21.81 -8.88
N PRO A 37 -26.27 21.46 -9.79
CA PRO A 37 -24.88 21.83 -9.65
C PRO A 37 -24.70 23.36 -9.73
N TYR A 38 -23.68 23.87 -9.05
CA TYR A 38 -23.16 25.20 -9.30
C TYR A 38 -22.13 25.13 -10.41
N TYR A 39 -22.24 26.02 -11.39
CA TYR A 39 -21.28 26.16 -12.48
C TYR A 39 -20.61 27.52 -12.40
N TYR A 40 -19.31 27.55 -12.65
CA TYR A 40 -18.57 28.78 -12.80
C TYR A 40 -17.75 28.80 -14.10
N PRO A 41 -17.86 29.86 -14.92
CA PRO A 41 -18.91 30.89 -14.90
C PRO A 41 -20.32 30.28 -15.03
N GLU A 42 -21.35 31.00 -14.57
CA GLU A 42 -22.73 30.48 -14.49
C GLU A 42 -23.29 30.00 -15.84
N THR A 43 -22.84 30.59 -16.96
CA THR A 43 -23.27 30.26 -18.32
C THR A 43 -22.59 29.03 -18.92
N TRP A 44 -21.54 28.50 -18.28
CA TRP A 44 -20.76 27.37 -18.80
C TRP A 44 -21.34 26.01 -18.34
N ARG A 45 -21.18 24.97 -19.17
CA ARG A 45 -21.61 23.58 -18.91
C ARG A 45 -20.54 22.60 -19.38
N GLU A 46 -20.54 21.39 -18.84
CA GLU A 46 -19.48 20.37 -19.08
C GLU A 46 -19.36 19.91 -20.54
N ASN A 47 -20.40 20.08 -21.35
CA ASN A 47 -20.38 19.80 -22.79
C ASN A 47 -19.82 20.96 -23.64
N MET A 48 -19.37 22.04 -23.01
CA MET A 48 -18.74 23.20 -23.64
C MET A 48 -17.27 23.24 -23.27
N GLU A 49 -16.43 23.72 -24.19
CA GLU A 49 -15.06 24.11 -23.84
C GLU A 49 -15.08 25.11 -22.67
N PRO A 50 -14.12 25.01 -21.72
CA PRO A 50 -14.01 25.97 -20.65
C PRO A 50 -13.86 27.39 -21.24
N PRO A 51 -14.55 28.41 -20.70
CA PRO A 51 -14.48 29.76 -21.24
C PRO A 51 -13.12 30.37 -20.92
N GLN A 52 -12.65 31.23 -21.82
CA GLN A 52 -11.42 31.98 -21.62
C GLN A 52 -11.60 33.02 -20.52
N TYR A 53 -10.61 33.15 -19.65
CA TYR A 53 -10.55 34.21 -18.64
C TYR A 53 -9.79 35.42 -19.20
N ALA A 54 -10.10 36.60 -18.67
CA ALA A 54 -9.35 37.82 -18.94
C ALA A 54 -7.93 37.80 -18.35
N PRO A 55 -6.97 38.44 -19.02
CA PRO A 55 -5.61 38.55 -18.50
C PRO A 55 -5.54 39.44 -17.24
N ASN A 56 -4.47 39.27 -16.47
CA ASN A 56 -4.09 40.13 -15.33
C ASN A 56 -5.15 40.24 -14.23
N GLN A 57 -5.86 39.16 -13.93
CA GLN A 57 -6.86 39.13 -12.87
C GLN A 57 -6.50 38.20 -11.71
N LYS A 58 -7.01 38.56 -10.53
CA LYS A 58 -6.94 37.77 -9.31
C LYS A 58 -8.33 37.62 -8.71
N CYS A 59 -8.74 36.38 -8.55
CA CYS A 59 -10.05 36.00 -8.05
C CYS A 59 -9.91 34.91 -6.99
N ASN A 60 -10.81 34.98 -6.02
CA ASN A 60 -10.89 34.09 -4.89
C ASN A 60 -12.35 33.71 -4.71
N TRP A 61 -12.65 32.42 -4.77
CA TRP A 61 -13.94 31.87 -4.40
C TRP A 61 -13.78 31.14 -3.07
N LYS A 62 -14.57 31.55 -2.07
CA LYS A 62 -14.75 30.82 -0.81
C LYS A 62 -16.07 30.07 -0.91
N ILE A 63 -16.01 28.75 -0.85
CA ILE A 63 -17.18 27.90 -1.09
C ILE A 63 -17.51 27.17 0.20
N ASN A 64 -18.66 27.47 0.78
CA ASN A 64 -19.12 26.89 2.04
C ASN A 64 -19.59 25.44 1.84
N VAL A 65 -19.21 24.57 2.77
CA VAL A 65 -19.67 23.19 2.86
C VAL A 65 -20.26 23.01 4.27
N PRO A 66 -21.59 22.97 4.41
CA PRO A 66 -22.22 22.78 5.72
C PRO A 66 -21.83 21.45 6.37
N GLN A 67 -21.94 21.36 7.70
CA GLN A 67 -21.83 20.09 8.41
C GLN A 67 -22.84 19.06 7.89
N GLY A 68 -22.45 17.78 7.89
CA GLY A 68 -23.23 16.69 7.31
C GLY A 68 -23.22 16.64 5.78
N MET A 69 -22.41 17.48 5.12
CA MET A 69 -22.28 17.52 3.67
C MET A 69 -20.82 17.49 3.21
N TYR A 70 -20.63 17.15 1.95
CA TYR A 70 -19.38 17.30 1.20
C TYR A 70 -19.69 17.94 -0.16
N ALA A 71 -18.66 18.48 -0.80
CA ALA A 71 -18.73 19.06 -2.13
C ALA A 71 -17.80 18.30 -3.09
N THR A 72 -18.37 17.74 -4.15
CA THR A 72 -17.63 17.17 -5.27
C THR A 72 -17.37 18.27 -6.30
N VAL A 73 -16.10 18.49 -6.63
CA VAL A 73 -15.67 19.55 -7.54
C VAL A 73 -14.87 18.96 -8.69
N ILE A 74 -15.22 19.38 -9.90
CA ILE A 74 -14.46 19.05 -11.12
C ILE A 74 -13.98 20.36 -11.71
N PHE A 75 -12.67 20.47 -11.91
CA PHE A 75 -12.02 21.62 -12.52
C PHE A 75 -11.76 21.35 -14.00
N TYR A 76 -12.03 22.35 -14.82
CA TYR A 76 -11.82 22.31 -16.27
C TYR A 76 -10.83 23.41 -16.61
N LYS A 77 -9.56 23.02 -16.71
CA LYS A 77 -8.43 23.93 -16.85
C LYS A 77 -7.64 23.63 -18.12
N LYS A 78 -7.34 24.67 -18.89
CA LYS A 78 -6.56 24.62 -20.14
C LYS A 78 -5.68 25.85 -20.25
N THR A 79 -4.38 25.69 -19.98
CA THR A 79 -3.42 26.79 -19.90
C THR A 79 -2.11 26.46 -20.62
N LYS A 80 -1.28 27.48 -20.90
CA LYS A 80 0.10 27.30 -21.35
C LYS A 80 1.05 27.55 -20.17
N TYR A 81 1.05 26.64 -19.20
CA TYR A 81 1.90 26.69 -17.99
C TYR A 81 1.51 27.77 -16.97
N GLU A 82 0.23 27.91 -16.62
CA GLU A 82 -0.21 28.83 -15.57
C GLU A 82 -0.33 28.11 -14.22
N ILE A 83 0.54 28.47 -13.28
CA ILE A 83 0.63 27.88 -11.93
C ILE A 83 -0.32 28.55 -10.92
N GLY A 84 -0.85 29.74 -11.23
CA GLY A 84 -1.65 30.53 -10.30
C GLY A 84 -3.13 30.12 -10.17
N ILE A 85 -3.54 28.98 -10.75
CA ILE A 85 -4.88 28.41 -10.57
C ILE A 85 -4.79 27.23 -9.60
N GLN A 86 -5.37 27.40 -8.42
CA GLN A 86 -5.15 26.56 -7.24
C GLN A 86 -6.45 26.36 -6.43
N CYS A 87 -6.50 25.34 -5.59
CA CYS A 87 -7.55 25.15 -4.59
C CYS A 87 -6.96 24.82 -3.22
N ALA A 88 -7.67 25.11 -2.13
CA ALA A 88 -7.26 24.71 -0.79
C ALA A 88 -8.38 23.97 -0.08
N TYR A 89 -8.04 22.80 0.47
CA TYR A 89 -8.86 22.08 1.43
C TYR A 89 -9.05 22.89 2.73
N PRO A 90 -10.04 22.54 3.58
CA PRO A 90 -10.29 23.28 4.81
C PRO A 90 -9.06 23.34 5.72
N GLY A 91 -8.51 24.54 5.90
CA GLY A 91 -7.35 24.78 6.77
C GLY A 91 -6.01 24.24 6.25
N LYS A 92 -5.92 23.84 4.97
CA LYS A 92 -4.67 23.44 4.31
C LYS A 92 -4.16 24.54 3.37
N ASP A 93 -2.95 24.36 2.88
CA ASP A 93 -2.33 25.23 1.88
C ASP A 93 -2.97 25.06 0.49
N LEU A 94 -2.63 25.98 -0.42
CA LEU A 94 -3.08 25.95 -1.80
C LEU A 94 -2.36 24.85 -2.61
N GLU A 95 -3.16 23.98 -3.21
CA GLU A 95 -2.77 22.92 -4.11
C GLU A 95 -3.00 23.34 -5.57
N TYR A 96 -2.07 22.94 -6.44
CA TYR A 96 -2.14 23.25 -7.86
C TYR A 96 -3.19 22.40 -8.58
N ILE A 97 -4.04 23.04 -9.38
CA ILE A 97 -5.00 22.33 -10.23
C ILE A 97 -4.32 22.01 -11.58
N ASN A 98 -4.25 20.72 -11.91
CA ASN A 98 -3.65 20.26 -13.15
C ASN A 98 -4.55 20.52 -14.37
N ASP A 99 -3.94 20.76 -15.53
CA ASP A 99 -4.67 20.82 -16.79
C ASP A 99 -5.23 19.44 -17.14
N TYR A 100 -6.45 19.39 -17.65
CA TYR A 100 -7.14 18.16 -18.09
C TYR A 100 -7.33 17.06 -17.03
N GLU A 101 -7.16 17.37 -15.75
CA GLU A 101 -7.40 16.43 -14.66
C GLU A 101 -8.90 16.17 -14.47
N GLN A 102 -9.32 14.92 -14.70
CA GLN A 102 -10.73 14.53 -14.62
C GLN A 102 -11.14 13.99 -13.25
N SER A 103 -10.17 13.64 -12.40
CA SER A 103 -10.43 13.09 -11.07
C SER A 103 -11.05 14.16 -10.16
N PRO A 104 -12.29 13.95 -9.65
CA PRO A 104 -12.95 14.95 -8.84
C PRO A 104 -12.23 15.18 -7.52
N TYR A 105 -12.30 16.41 -7.04
CA TYR A 105 -11.89 16.80 -5.69
C TYR A 105 -13.09 16.68 -4.75
N ILE A 106 -12.87 16.18 -3.55
CA ILE A 106 -13.90 16.10 -2.51
C ILE A 106 -13.54 17.04 -1.37
N PHE A 107 -14.32 18.11 -1.20
CA PHE A 107 -14.13 19.08 -0.12
C PHE A 107 -15.15 18.88 1.00
N THR A 108 -14.73 19.16 2.23
CA THR A 108 -15.53 18.94 3.44
C THR A 108 -15.80 20.26 4.18
N SER A 109 -16.57 20.19 5.27
CA SER A 109 -16.85 21.33 6.14
C SER A 109 -15.57 21.93 6.76
N PRO A 110 -15.52 23.26 7.02
CA PRO A 110 -16.61 24.24 6.80
C PRO A 110 -16.61 24.92 5.42
N GLN A 111 -15.46 24.97 4.74
CA GLN A 111 -15.33 25.64 3.45
C GLN A 111 -14.02 25.23 2.75
N PHE A 112 -14.00 25.37 1.44
CA PHE A 112 -12.78 25.29 0.62
C PHE A 112 -12.61 26.58 -0.19
N GLN A 113 -11.43 26.73 -0.77
CA GLN A 113 -11.07 27.90 -1.56
C GLN A 113 -10.64 27.50 -2.97
N VAL A 114 -10.98 28.32 -3.95
CA VAL A 114 -10.43 28.26 -5.31
C VAL A 114 -9.84 29.63 -5.62
N ASP A 115 -8.60 29.65 -6.07
CA ASP A 115 -7.87 30.84 -6.45
C ASP A 115 -7.54 30.80 -7.94
N LEU A 116 -7.77 31.93 -8.59
CA LEU A 116 -7.29 32.20 -9.94
C LEU A 116 -6.45 33.46 -9.88
N LYS A 117 -5.16 33.33 -10.15
CA LYS A 117 -4.22 34.45 -10.29
C LYS A 117 -3.47 34.26 -11.60
N VAL A 118 -3.85 35.02 -12.62
CA VAL A 118 -3.35 34.84 -13.99
C VAL A 118 -2.64 36.09 -14.49
N GLY A 119 -1.58 35.89 -15.27
CA GLY A 119 -0.86 36.97 -15.94
C GLY A 119 -1.50 37.39 -17.26
N ASP A 120 -0.68 37.80 -18.22
CA ASP A 120 -1.07 38.21 -19.57
C ASP A 120 -1.28 37.04 -20.54
N LYS A 121 -0.94 35.81 -20.13
CA LYS A 121 -1.08 34.61 -20.96
C LYS A 121 -2.55 34.18 -21.07
N PRO A 122 -2.99 33.78 -22.27
CA PRO A 122 -4.34 33.27 -22.46
C PRO A 122 -4.49 31.90 -21.79
N GLY A 123 -5.67 31.64 -21.25
CA GLY A 123 -6.09 30.33 -20.81
C GLY A 123 -7.58 30.29 -20.54
N ALA A 124 -8.06 29.09 -20.22
CA ALA A 124 -9.45 28.83 -19.93
C ALA A 124 -9.59 28.09 -18.61
N PHE A 125 -10.61 28.45 -17.85
CA PHE A 125 -10.89 27.86 -16.56
C PHE A 125 -12.37 27.93 -16.24
N SER A 126 -12.92 26.79 -15.84
CA SER A 126 -14.25 26.67 -15.25
C SER A 126 -14.26 25.56 -14.20
N PHE A 127 -15.29 25.55 -13.37
CA PHE A 127 -15.49 24.47 -12.42
C PHE A 127 -16.96 24.22 -12.15
N LYS A 128 -17.25 22.98 -11.74
CA LYS A 128 -18.56 22.51 -11.31
C LYS A 128 -18.47 22.09 -9.85
N VAL A 129 -19.44 22.50 -9.04
CA VAL A 129 -19.58 22.08 -7.64
C VAL A 129 -20.92 21.38 -7.46
N VAL A 130 -20.91 20.18 -6.89
CA VAL A 130 -22.10 19.44 -6.48
C VAL A 130 -21.99 19.18 -4.99
N TRP A 131 -22.96 19.66 -4.21
CA TRP A 131 -23.02 19.36 -2.79
C TRP A 131 -23.90 18.13 -2.56
N SER A 132 -23.41 17.23 -1.73
CA SER A 132 -24.08 16.00 -1.37
C SER A 132 -24.11 15.84 0.14
N LYS A 133 -25.17 15.21 0.65
CA LYS A 133 -25.21 14.78 2.05
C LYS A 133 -24.38 13.50 2.18
N TYR A 134 -23.72 13.33 3.33
CA TYR A 134 -23.20 12.02 3.70
C TYR A 134 -24.35 11.00 3.71
N PRO A 135 -24.17 9.81 3.11
CA PRO A 135 -25.22 8.81 3.13
C PRO A 135 -25.49 8.35 4.57
N PRO A 136 -26.72 7.91 4.91
CA PRO A 136 -26.92 7.16 6.14
C PRO A 136 -26.11 5.87 6.04
N GLY A 137 -24.94 5.85 6.65
CA GLY A 137 -23.96 4.77 6.53
C GLY A 137 -23.83 3.99 7.82
N SER A 138 -23.38 2.74 7.68
CA SER A 138 -22.96 1.93 8.81
C SER A 138 -21.59 2.37 9.32
N ALA A 139 -21.38 2.34 10.62
CA ALA A 139 -20.07 2.59 11.22
C ALA A 139 -19.28 1.28 11.34
N MET A 140 -17.98 1.36 11.10
CA MET A 140 -17.01 0.31 11.38
C MET A 140 -16.01 0.86 12.41
N ASN A 141 -16.04 0.32 13.63
CA ASN A 141 -15.13 0.74 14.69
C ASN A 141 -14.00 -0.28 14.84
N ILE A 142 -12.75 0.19 14.79
CA ILE A 142 -11.54 -0.61 14.86
C ILE A 142 -10.76 -0.17 16.09
N GLU A 143 -10.55 -1.08 17.04
CA GLU A 143 -9.75 -0.83 18.24
C GLU A 143 -8.30 -1.28 17.99
N LEU A 144 -7.35 -0.38 18.20
CA LEU A 144 -5.91 -0.62 18.10
C LEU A 144 -5.36 -0.89 19.50
N ASP A 145 -4.58 -1.96 19.63
CA ASP A 145 -4.05 -2.44 20.92
C ASP A 145 -2.71 -1.83 21.33
N GLY A 146 -2.20 -0.88 20.53
CA GLY A 146 -0.91 -0.23 20.75
C GLY A 146 0.31 -1.02 20.23
N ILE A 147 0.09 -2.17 19.59
CA ILE A 147 1.15 -3.04 19.06
C ILE A 147 0.91 -3.39 17.59
N HIS A 148 -0.31 -3.81 17.25
CA HIS A 148 -0.66 -4.27 15.92
C HIS A 148 -1.21 -3.12 15.07
N SER A 149 -0.90 -3.19 13.78
CA SER A 149 -1.50 -2.33 12.76
C SER A 149 -2.66 -3.06 12.09
N ILE A 150 -3.70 -2.34 11.69
CA ILE A 150 -4.89 -2.92 11.05
C ILE A 150 -5.14 -2.23 9.72
N SER A 151 -5.12 -3.02 8.64
CA SER A 151 -5.38 -2.54 7.28
C SER A 151 -6.86 -2.26 7.03
N GLY A 152 -7.10 -1.40 6.05
CA GLY A 152 -8.42 -1.09 5.52
C GLY A 152 -8.42 -1.06 4.00
N VAL A 153 -9.56 -1.44 3.44
CA VAL A 153 -9.92 -1.30 2.02
C VAL A 153 -10.98 -0.21 1.90
N ALA A 154 -11.20 0.31 0.68
CA ALA A 154 -12.34 1.17 0.45
C ALA A 154 -13.64 0.47 0.81
N SER A 155 -14.57 1.22 1.41
CA SER A 155 -15.90 0.71 1.73
C SER A 155 -16.91 1.83 1.88
N SER A 156 -18.19 1.48 1.92
CA SER A 156 -19.28 2.41 2.22
C SER A 156 -19.44 2.72 3.71
N PHE A 157 -18.62 2.14 4.59
CA PHE A 157 -18.66 2.37 6.03
C PHE A 157 -17.89 3.64 6.42
N TYR A 158 -18.31 4.26 7.52
CA TYR A 158 -17.48 5.21 8.26
C TYR A 158 -16.51 4.40 9.13
N THR A 159 -15.25 4.32 8.72
CA THR A 159 -14.24 3.53 9.44
C THR A 159 -13.56 4.41 10.47
N THR A 160 -13.81 4.15 11.75
CA THR A 160 -13.21 4.86 12.88
C THR A 160 -12.20 3.96 13.58
N TYR A 161 -10.94 4.40 13.60
CA TYR A 161 -9.91 3.80 14.44
C TYR A 161 -9.91 4.47 15.81
N THR A 162 -9.77 3.68 16.86
CA THR A 162 -9.52 4.12 18.23
C THR A 162 -8.18 3.55 18.68
N ALA A 163 -7.29 4.40 19.19
CA ALA A 163 -5.98 4.02 19.73
C ALA A 163 -5.89 4.35 21.23
N ILE A 164 -4.79 3.90 21.86
CA ILE A 164 -4.47 4.27 23.24
C ILE A 164 -3.88 5.70 23.27
N ASN A 165 -3.00 6.01 22.31
CA ASN A 165 -2.38 7.33 22.16
C ASN A 165 -3.07 8.10 21.02
N GLN A 166 -2.35 8.39 19.93
CA GLN A 166 -2.89 8.95 18.70
C GLN A 166 -3.00 7.86 17.63
N VAL A 167 -3.94 8.02 16.69
CA VAL A 167 -4.05 7.18 15.51
C VAL A 167 -3.16 7.76 14.41
N MET A 168 -2.29 6.92 13.86
CA MET A 168 -1.56 7.18 12.62
C MET A 168 -2.23 6.40 11.49
N ILE A 169 -2.36 7.03 10.32
CA ILE A 169 -2.82 6.40 9.08
C ILE A 169 -1.71 6.45 8.04
N VAL A 170 -1.36 5.28 7.54
CA VAL A 170 -0.42 5.08 6.43
C VAL A 170 -1.23 4.82 5.16
N GLY A 171 -1.05 5.64 4.12
CA GLY A 171 -1.66 5.46 2.80
C GLY A 171 -0.89 4.44 1.94
N PHE A 172 -1.61 3.68 1.11
CA PHE A 172 -1.04 2.68 0.21
C PHE A 172 -1.09 3.13 -1.25
N SER A 173 -0.03 2.82 -2.00
CA SER A 173 0.03 3.09 -3.44
C SER A 173 -1.06 2.34 -4.21
N VAL A 174 -1.46 2.87 -5.37
CA VAL A 174 -2.48 2.25 -6.24
C VAL A 174 -1.96 2.15 -7.68
N PRO A 175 -0.97 1.28 -7.96
CA PRO A 175 -0.21 1.32 -9.20
C PRO A 175 -1.04 1.03 -10.46
N ASP A 176 -2.17 0.35 -10.34
CA ASP A 176 -3.01 -0.06 -11.48
C ASP A 176 -4.11 0.96 -11.84
N VAL A 177 -4.20 2.07 -11.11
CA VAL A 177 -5.13 3.18 -11.39
C VAL A 177 -4.45 4.53 -11.22
N ASP A 178 -5.12 5.63 -11.58
CA ASP A 178 -4.60 6.98 -11.31
C ASP A 178 -4.53 7.23 -9.80
N THR A 179 -3.34 7.58 -9.29
CA THR A 179 -3.11 7.89 -7.88
C THR A 179 -3.99 9.03 -7.38
N ASN A 180 -4.37 9.97 -8.25
CA ASN A 180 -5.29 11.06 -7.91
C ASN A 180 -6.67 10.58 -7.46
N LEU A 181 -7.06 9.33 -7.77
CA LEU A 181 -8.30 8.74 -7.26
C LEU A 181 -8.33 8.68 -5.74
N LEU A 182 -7.17 8.60 -5.06
CA LEU A 182 -7.11 8.58 -3.61
C LEU A 182 -7.68 9.86 -2.96
N ARG A 183 -7.81 10.98 -3.71
CA ARG A 183 -8.53 12.17 -3.25
C ARG A 183 -10.04 11.95 -3.06
N GLN A 184 -10.61 10.86 -3.59
CA GLN A 184 -11.97 10.41 -3.30
C GLN A 184 -12.04 9.73 -1.92
N SER A 185 -11.43 10.35 -0.92
CA SER A 185 -11.47 9.94 0.46
C SER A 185 -11.35 11.16 1.36
N ALA A 186 -11.71 11.03 2.62
CA ALA A 186 -11.54 12.07 3.62
C ALA A 186 -11.25 11.45 4.98
N ILE A 187 -10.30 12.06 5.67
CA ILE A 187 -9.79 11.64 6.97
C ILE A 187 -10.08 12.76 7.98
N TYR A 188 -10.70 12.39 9.10
CA TYR A 188 -11.20 13.31 10.11
C TYR A 188 -10.59 13.03 11.48
N ASP A 189 -10.29 14.09 12.22
CA ASP A 189 -9.73 14.07 13.56
C ASP A 189 -10.81 13.86 14.63
N GLY A 190 -11.26 12.61 14.81
CA GLY A 190 -12.33 12.25 15.73
C GLY A 190 -13.12 11.04 15.24
N ASP A 191 -14.33 10.85 15.77
CA ASP A 191 -15.24 9.74 15.43
C ASP A 191 -16.41 10.15 14.52
N SER A 192 -16.28 11.27 13.82
CA SER A 192 -17.35 11.84 13.01
C SER A 192 -16.82 12.54 11.77
N VAL A 193 -17.58 12.45 10.67
CA VAL A 193 -17.37 13.24 9.44
C VAL A 193 -17.60 14.74 9.63
N ASN A 194 -18.09 15.17 10.79
CA ASN A 194 -18.18 16.58 11.18
C ASN A 194 -16.94 17.07 11.94
N ALA A 195 -16.01 16.19 12.29
CA ALA A 195 -14.78 16.56 12.96
C ALA A 195 -13.83 17.28 11.97
N LYS A 196 -12.70 17.78 12.51
CA LYS A 196 -11.74 18.53 11.70
C LYS A 196 -11.17 17.64 10.59
N PHE A 197 -11.19 18.12 9.35
CA PHE A 197 -10.53 17.48 8.23
C PHE A 197 -9.01 17.51 8.41
N LEU A 198 -8.36 16.36 8.24
CA LEU A 198 -6.90 16.22 8.29
C LEU A 198 -6.28 16.08 6.90
N GLY A 199 -7.02 15.47 5.97
CA GLY A 199 -6.52 15.16 4.64
C GLY A 199 -7.33 14.05 3.98
N ASN A 200 -6.77 13.49 2.92
CA ASN A 200 -7.31 12.34 2.21
C ASN A 200 -6.21 11.26 2.06
N LEU A 201 -6.52 10.15 1.40
CA LEU A 201 -5.57 9.05 1.21
C LEU A 201 -4.43 9.38 0.25
N PHE A 202 -4.58 10.41 -0.61
CA PHE A 202 -3.47 10.93 -1.41
C PHE A 202 -2.46 11.62 -0.48
N ASP A 203 -2.93 12.46 0.45
CA ASP A 203 -2.09 13.06 1.48
C ASP A 203 -1.40 11.97 2.33
N ALA A 204 -2.17 10.96 2.78
CA ALA A 204 -1.65 9.86 3.59
C ALA A 204 -0.59 9.00 2.89
N LEU A 205 -0.57 9.01 1.55
CA LEU A 205 0.43 8.32 0.73
C LEU A 205 1.73 9.13 0.64
N GLU A 206 1.65 10.46 0.57
CA GLU A 206 2.83 11.35 0.56
C GLU A 206 3.47 11.45 1.96
N GLY A 207 2.66 11.37 3.02
CA GLY A 207 3.12 11.27 4.39
C GLY A 207 1.97 10.86 5.32
N GLN A 208 2.26 10.08 6.36
CA GLN A 208 1.24 9.59 7.27
C GLN A 208 0.42 10.72 7.90
N ILE A 209 -0.87 10.48 8.13
CA ILE A 209 -1.76 11.40 8.83
C ILE A 209 -1.91 10.95 10.28
N VAL A 210 -1.73 11.87 11.22
CA VAL A 210 -1.84 11.59 12.67
C VAL A 210 -2.97 12.42 13.27
N SER A 211 -3.84 11.78 14.04
CA SER A 211 -4.90 12.47 14.80
C SER A 211 -4.35 13.26 15.97
N THR A 212 -5.03 14.32 16.39
CA THR A 212 -4.66 15.04 17.62
C THR A 212 -5.14 14.32 18.87
N GLY A 213 -6.28 13.62 18.76
CA GLY A 213 -6.84 12.77 19.80
C GLY A 213 -6.55 11.28 19.57
N ASN A 214 -7.30 10.43 20.26
CA ASN A 214 -7.17 8.98 20.18
C ASN A 214 -8.09 8.31 19.15
N LYS A 215 -8.77 9.10 18.32
CA LYS A 215 -9.69 8.60 17.28
C LYS A 215 -9.48 9.31 15.96
N LEU A 216 -9.73 8.58 14.89
CA LEU A 216 -9.68 9.09 13.52
C LEU A 216 -10.69 8.34 12.65
N THR A 217 -11.48 9.06 11.86
CA THR A 217 -12.49 8.49 10.95
C THR A 217 -12.07 8.68 9.50
N ILE A 218 -12.26 7.64 8.67
CA ILE A 218 -12.01 7.64 7.23
C ILE A 218 -13.31 7.31 6.49
N TYR A 219 -13.54 7.99 5.36
CA TYR A 219 -14.59 7.67 4.40
C TYR A 219 -14.07 7.74 2.96
N THR A 220 -14.44 6.81 2.09
CA THR A 220 -13.79 6.60 0.78
C THR A 220 -14.69 6.80 -0.46
N PHE A 221 -15.80 7.54 -0.34
CA PHE A 221 -16.64 8.04 -1.46
C PHE A 221 -16.77 7.14 -2.71
N GLY A 222 -17.06 5.84 -2.56
CA GLY A 222 -17.29 4.96 -3.70
C GLY A 222 -16.05 4.32 -4.32
N LEU A 223 -14.85 4.55 -3.76
CA LEU A 223 -13.59 3.94 -4.21
C LEU A 223 -13.63 2.41 -4.26
N GLU A 224 -14.50 1.77 -3.48
CA GLU A 224 -14.70 0.31 -3.50
C GLU A 224 -15.20 -0.23 -4.85
N ASN A 225 -15.71 0.66 -5.70
CA ASN A 225 -16.13 0.32 -7.07
C ASN A 225 -14.99 0.43 -8.09
N GLN A 226 -13.82 0.94 -7.67
CA GLN A 226 -12.67 1.22 -8.53
C GLN A 226 -11.39 0.49 -8.08
N VAL A 227 -11.22 0.28 -6.77
CA VAL A 227 -10.01 -0.32 -6.17
C VAL A 227 -10.40 -1.32 -5.09
N ASP A 228 -9.82 -2.53 -5.13
CA ASP A 228 -10.12 -3.63 -4.20
C ASP A 228 -8.93 -4.07 -3.33
N ASN A 229 -7.76 -3.48 -3.55
CA ASN A 229 -6.55 -3.63 -2.75
C ASN A 229 -6.59 -2.78 -1.46
N THR A 230 -5.68 -3.06 -0.53
CA THR A 230 -5.49 -2.26 0.69
C THR A 230 -5.15 -0.83 0.31
N LEU A 231 -5.86 0.13 0.91
CA LEU A 231 -5.68 1.56 0.66
C LEU A 231 -5.05 2.30 1.83
N PHE A 232 -5.23 1.77 3.04
CA PHE A 232 -4.67 2.37 4.25
C PHE A 232 -4.41 1.34 5.33
N MET A 233 -3.60 1.73 6.31
CA MET A 233 -3.37 0.99 7.54
C MET A 233 -3.40 1.96 8.71
N GLY A 234 -4.21 1.64 9.72
CA GLY A 234 -4.25 2.36 10.98
C GLY A 234 -3.39 1.69 12.03
N LEU A 235 -2.64 2.48 12.79
CA LEU A 235 -1.83 2.04 13.91
C LEU A 235 -1.78 3.09 15.02
N ASP A 236 -1.49 2.66 16.24
CA ASP A 236 -1.17 3.59 17.32
C ASP A 236 0.21 4.21 17.03
N THR A 237 0.34 5.53 17.19
CA THR A 237 1.63 6.22 17.05
C THR A 237 2.78 5.58 17.82
N LYS A 238 2.53 4.97 18.98
CA LYS A 238 3.56 4.24 19.75
C LYS A 238 4.04 2.97 19.03
N ALA A 239 3.15 2.30 18.28
CA ALA A 239 3.50 1.10 17.53
C ALA A 239 4.46 1.41 16.37
N ALA A 240 4.49 2.65 15.86
CA ALA A 240 5.40 3.10 14.81
C ALA A 240 6.87 3.24 15.27
N GLY A 241 7.14 3.30 16.58
CA GLY A 241 8.50 3.38 17.10
C GLY A 241 9.21 4.68 16.70
N ASP A 242 10.34 4.56 16.01
CA ASP A 242 11.22 5.65 15.56
C ASP A 242 10.97 6.08 14.11
N ILE A 243 9.97 5.51 13.44
CA ILE A 243 9.67 5.81 12.03
C ILE A 243 9.07 7.21 11.91
N GLU A 244 9.73 8.07 11.13
CA GLU A 244 9.22 9.42 10.81
C GLU A 244 8.52 9.49 9.46
N GLN A 245 8.79 8.55 8.55
CA GLN A 245 8.06 8.44 7.28
C GLN A 245 7.66 6.99 7.04
N TYR A 246 6.35 6.74 6.99
CA TYR A 246 5.79 5.42 6.83
C TYR A 246 4.81 5.38 5.66
N THR A 247 5.13 4.61 4.63
CA THR A 247 4.31 4.45 3.42
C THR A 247 3.83 3.01 3.24
N GLY A 248 2.74 2.83 2.50
CA GLY A 248 2.26 1.52 2.07
C GLY A 248 2.51 1.28 0.58
N LEU A 249 2.98 0.10 0.22
CA LEU A 249 3.25 -0.28 -1.18
C LEU A 249 2.35 -1.45 -1.63
N ASN A 250 1.52 -1.19 -2.62
CA ASN A 250 0.96 -2.23 -3.49
C ASN A 250 1.83 -2.38 -4.75
N CYS A 251 2.06 -3.63 -5.18
CA CYS A 251 2.71 -3.88 -6.47
C CYS A 251 1.66 -3.96 -7.60
N PRO A 252 2.01 -3.58 -8.83
CA PRO A 252 1.12 -3.71 -9.98
C PRO A 252 0.73 -5.16 -10.24
N VAL A 253 -0.49 -5.37 -10.75
CA VAL A 253 -0.95 -6.69 -11.21
C VAL A 253 -0.13 -7.15 -12.43
N ASP A 254 0.22 -6.22 -13.32
CA ASP A 254 1.10 -6.49 -14.45
C ASP A 254 2.57 -6.59 -13.99
N ARG A 255 3.09 -7.81 -14.05
CA ARG A 255 4.45 -8.15 -13.61
C ARG A 255 5.55 -7.50 -14.46
N THR A 256 5.25 -7.05 -15.67
CA THR A 256 6.24 -6.39 -16.53
C THR A 256 6.61 -4.98 -16.05
N ARG A 257 5.82 -4.41 -15.14
CA ARG A 257 6.02 -3.06 -14.61
C ARG A 257 7.02 -2.98 -13.46
N GLY A 258 7.51 -4.13 -12.97
CA GLY A 258 8.42 -4.19 -11.83
C GLY A 258 7.77 -3.74 -10.52
N CYS A 259 8.43 -4.03 -9.40
CA CYS A 259 8.05 -3.51 -8.09
C CYS A 259 9.28 -3.46 -7.21
N SER A 260 9.48 -2.35 -6.51
CA SER A 260 10.66 -2.14 -5.68
C SER A 260 10.27 -1.47 -4.39
N ILE A 261 10.88 -1.90 -3.29
CA ILE A 261 10.84 -1.22 -2.00
C ILE A 261 11.92 -0.15 -2.04
N ILE A 262 11.54 1.12 -1.85
CA ILE A 262 12.46 2.26 -1.90
C ILE A 262 12.34 3.05 -0.60
N LEU A 263 13.38 2.98 0.23
CA LEU A 263 13.43 3.60 1.54
C LEU A 263 14.45 4.75 1.52
N HIS A 264 13.99 5.96 1.90
CA HIS A 264 14.77 7.19 1.85
C HIS A 264 15.03 7.75 3.26
N SER A 265 15.97 7.16 4.00
CA SER A 265 16.28 7.46 5.40
C SER A 265 17.47 8.42 5.57
N TYR A 266 17.53 9.53 4.83
CA TYR A 266 18.67 10.46 4.91
C TYR A 266 18.80 11.18 6.25
N PHE A 267 17.68 11.51 6.88
CA PHE A 267 17.63 12.33 8.10
C PHE A 267 16.92 11.64 9.27
N TYR A 268 16.12 10.63 8.98
CA TYR A 268 15.26 9.94 9.92
C TYR A 268 14.98 8.52 9.42
N ALA A 269 14.55 7.64 10.31
CA ALA A 269 14.17 6.29 9.93
C ALA A 269 12.89 6.30 9.08
N THR A 270 12.87 5.47 8.04
CA THR A 270 11.70 5.29 7.16
C THR A 270 11.26 3.84 7.14
N ALA A 271 9.98 3.63 6.88
CA ALA A 271 9.46 2.30 6.66
C ALA A 271 8.47 2.24 5.51
N GLU A 272 8.41 1.07 4.90
CA GLU A 272 7.42 0.73 3.89
C GLU A 272 6.71 -0.58 4.30
N ALA A 273 5.38 -0.54 4.32
CA ALA A 273 4.54 -1.68 4.61
C ALA A 273 4.00 -2.30 3.32
N ARG A 274 4.08 -3.63 3.24
CA ARG A 274 3.41 -4.42 2.21
C ARG A 274 2.42 -5.38 2.85
N ILE A 275 1.19 -5.40 2.34
CA ILE A 275 0.12 -6.25 2.85
C ILE A 275 -0.35 -7.19 1.75
N SER A 276 0.00 -8.47 1.86
CA SER A 276 -0.34 -9.50 0.87
C SER A 276 -0.17 -10.90 1.43
N ARG A 277 -1.00 -11.83 0.95
CA ARG A 277 -0.86 -13.28 1.20
C ARG A 277 0.21 -13.95 0.33
N GLN A 278 0.80 -13.23 -0.62
CA GLN A 278 1.95 -13.71 -1.37
C GLN A 278 3.24 -13.43 -0.59
N PRO A 279 4.24 -14.33 -0.65
CA PRO A 279 5.57 -14.03 -0.15
C PRO A 279 6.24 -12.96 -1.02
N ASP A 280 7.14 -12.21 -0.40
CA ASP A 280 7.99 -11.25 -1.10
C ASP A 280 9.33 -11.92 -1.36
N TYR A 281 9.68 -12.12 -2.62
CA TYR A 281 11.03 -12.52 -2.98
C TYR A 281 11.85 -11.27 -3.26
N LEU A 282 12.75 -10.96 -2.35
CA LEU A 282 13.63 -9.82 -2.45
C LEU A 282 14.89 -10.22 -3.22
N MET A 283 15.17 -9.49 -4.29
CA MET A 283 16.36 -9.71 -5.12
C MET A 283 17.58 -9.05 -4.48
N LEU A 284 18.78 -9.56 -4.78
CA LEU A 284 20.03 -8.97 -4.30
C LEU A 284 20.18 -7.56 -4.90
N PRO A 285 20.23 -6.49 -4.08
CA PRO A 285 20.52 -5.16 -4.59
C PRO A 285 21.97 -5.06 -5.06
N ASP A 286 22.21 -4.27 -6.11
CA ASP A 286 23.55 -4.06 -6.69
C ASP A 286 24.56 -3.53 -5.65
N SER A 287 24.07 -2.72 -4.71
CA SER A 287 24.87 -2.22 -3.60
C SER A 287 24.01 -2.02 -2.36
N PHE A 288 24.68 -2.00 -1.21
CA PHE A 288 24.08 -1.65 0.06
C PHE A 288 24.89 -0.49 0.68
N PRO A 289 24.24 0.49 1.33
CA PRO A 289 24.92 1.60 2.00
C PRO A 289 25.80 1.14 3.18
N TYR A 290 26.84 1.92 3.52
CA TYR A 290 27.83 1.51 4.53
C TYR A 290 27.31 1.57 5.97
N ASN A 291 26.48 2.58 6.28
CA ASN A 291 26.06 2.90 7.65
C ASN A 291 24.57 2.66 7.88
N ALA A 292 23.91 1.87 7.02
CA ALA A 292 22.51 1.53 7.19
C ALA A 292 22.31 0.08 7.64
N THR A 293 21.20 -0.12 8.32
CA THR A 293 20.64 -1.41 8.70
C THR A 293 19.19 -1.44 8.23
N LEU A 294 18.91 -2.31 7.26
CA LEU A 294 17.55 -2.69 6.90
C LEU A 294 17.06 -3.75 7.89
N LYS A 295 16.01 -3.46 8.64
CA LYS A 295 15.30 -4.45 9.45
C LYS A 295 13.99 -4.80 8.77
N ILE A 296 13.72 -6.10 8.68
CA ILE A 296 12.49 -6.62 8.09
C ILE A 296 11.68 -7.24 9.23
N TYR A 297 10.44 -6.84 9.36
CA TYR A 297 9.54 -7.34 10.40
C TYR A 297 8.27 -7.96 9.81
N GLY A 298 7.74 -8.99 10.48
CA GLY A 298 6.43 -9.57 10.21
C GLY A 298 5.39 -9.12 11.24
N GLU A 299 4.27 -8.58 10.78
CA GLU A 299 3.09 -8.17 11.58
C GLU A 299 3.27 -6.98 12.55
N THR A 300 4.40 -6.84 13.24
CA THR A 300 4.65 -5.75 14.21
C THR A 300 6.11 -5.31 14.20
N LEU A 301 6.42 -4.12 14.71
CA LEU A 301 7.79 -3.61 14.85
C LEU A 301 8.52 -4.12 16.12
N GLN A 302 7.96 -5.10 16.83
CA GLN A 302 8.62 -5.69 17.99
C GLN A 302 9.75 -6.63 17.56
N ASP A 303 10.77 -6.79 18.42
CA ASP A 303 11.90 -7.70 18.14
C ASP A 303 11.47 -9.17 17.96
N SER A 304 10.36 -9.58 18.60
CA SER A 304 9.78 -10.92 18.39
C SER A 304 9.26 -11.15 16.97
N SER A 305 8.99 -10.07 16.25
CA SER A 305 8.54 -10.05 14.85
C SER A 305 9.69 -9.83 13.86
N LEU A 306 10.94 -9.70 14.32
CA LEU A 306 12.08 -9.43 13.45
C LEU A 306 12.41 -10.65 12.56
N PHE A 307 12.18 -10.51 11.27
CA PHE A 307 12.53 -11.49 10.25
C PHE A 307 14.04 -11.48 9.96
N ALA A 308 14.61 -10.31 9.68
CA ALA A 308 16.01 -10.16 9.29
C ALA A 308 16.56 -8.77 9.64
N ALA A 309 17.86 -8.69 9.89
CA ALA A 309 18.61 -7.43 9.96
C ALA A 309 19.79 -7.49 8.97
N VAL A 310 19.77 -6.61 7.98
CA VAL A 310 20.68 -6.62 6.83
C VAL A 310 21.47 -5.32 6.79
N ASN A 311 22.78 -5.42 6.58
CA ASN A 311 23.69 -4.30 6.48
C ASN A 311 24.79 -4.59 5.44
N LYS A 312 25.73 -3.66 5.28
CA LYS A 312 26.83 -3.77 4.31
C LYS A 312 27.63 -5.07 4.41
N SER A 313 27.79 -5.60 5.62
CA SER A 313 28.65 -6.77 5.87
C SER A 313 27.99 -8.10 5.50
N ASN A 314 26.65 -8.17 5.50
CA ASN A 314 25.93 -9.44 5.35
C ASN A 314 24.95 -9.49 4.17
N TYR A 315 24.61 -8.37 3.51
CA TYR A 315 23.58 -8.35 2.47
C TYR A 315 23.83 -9.39 1.36
N GLN A 316 25.07 -9.51 0.86
CA GLN A 316 25.42 -10.48 -0.18
C GLN A 316 25.20 -11.94 0.23
N THR A 317 25.17 -12.23 1.54
CA THR A 317 24.94 -13.59 2.04
C THR A 317 23.47 -13.86 2.35
N MET A 318 22.68 -12.82 2.64
CA MET A 318 21.27 -12.96 3.01
C MET A 318 20.33 -12.94 1.81
N PHE A 319 20.66 -12.19 0.76
CA PHE A 319 19.85 -12.14 -0.45
C PHE A 319 20.16 -13.30 -1.42
N PRO A 320 19.19 -13.76 -2.23
CA PRO A 320 17.78 -13.35 -2.20
C PRO A 320 17.06 -13.91 -0.97
N MET A 321 16.04 -13.17 -0.50
CA MET A 321 15.23 -13.53 0.68
C MET A 321 13.78 -13.82 0.28
N LYS A 322 13.14 -14.76 0.97
CA LYS A 322 11.68 -14.96 0.93
C LYS A 322 11.08 -14.46 2.23
N VAL A 323 10.46 -13.30 2.20
CA VAL A 323 9.77 -12.72 3.36
C VAL A 323 8.31 -13.20 3.36
N THR A 324 7.89 -13.83 4.44
CA THR A 324 6.51 -14.26 4.66
C THR A 324 5.79 -13.31 5.62
N ASN A 325 4.65 -13.72 6.19
CA ASN A 325 3.67 -12.90 6.91
C ASN A 325 2.77 -12.07 5.99
N SER A 326 1.59 -11.74 6.51
CA SER A 326 0.57 -11.00 5.75
C SER A 326 0.94 -9.52 5.69
N LEU A 327 1.40 -8.96 6.81
CA LEU A 327 2.01 -7.64 6.89
C LEU A 327 3.53 -7.79 6.99
N LYS A 328 4.24 -7.13 6.08
CA LYS A 328 5.69 -7.08 6.00
C LYS A 328 6.12 -5.62 6.10
N ILE A 329 7.02 -5.32 7.02
CA ILE A 329 7.48 -3.96 7.29
C ILE A 329 8.97 -3.90 7.05
N TYR A 330 9.37 -3.06 6.11
CA TYR A 330 10.77 -2.81 5.75
C TYR A 330 11.20 -1.50 6.38
N HIS A 331 12.04 -1.55 7.41
CA HIS A 331 12.51 -0.40 8.17
C HIS A 331 13.98 -0.14 7.84
N LEU A 332 14.30 1.09 7.45
CA LEU A 332 15.67 1.54 7.21
C LEU A 332 15.99 2.70 8.14
N ASP A 333 17.10 2.58 8.86
CA ASP A 333 17.56 3.59 9.83
C ASP A 333 18.29 4.78 9.19
N HIS A 334 19.07 4.56 8.13
CA HIS A 334 19.90 5.58 7.48
C HIS A 334 20.02 5.36 5.96
N ASP A 335 20.37 6.43 5.24
CA ASP A 335 20.73 6.40 3.81
C ASP A 335 19.56 5.93 2.90
N ILE A 336 19.86 5.44 1.70
CA ILE A 336 18.87 4.94 0.75
C ILE A 336 19.10 3.47 0.40
N VAL A 337 18.01 2.72 0.32
CA VAL A 337 18.00 1.34 -0.19
C VAL A 337 16.87 1.19 -1.21
N SER A 338 17.18 0.56 -2.34
CA SER A 338 16.20 0.11 -3.34
C SER A 338 16.35 -1.39 -3.52
N ILE A 339 15.26 -2.13 -3.32
CA ILE A 339 15.24 -3.60 -3.43
C ILE A 339 14.10 -4.02 -4.33
N ASP A 340 14.42 -4.75 -5.39
CA ASP A 340 13.40 -5.31 -6.28
C ASP A 340 12.69 -6.47 -5.62
N VAL A 341 11.37 -6.49 -5.81
CA VAL A 341 10.44 -7.46 -5.25
C VAL A 341 9.71 -8.17 -6.37
N THR A 342 9.75 -9.50 -6.33
CA THR A 342 8.93 -10.35 -7.20
C THR A 342 8.14 -11.35 -6.36
N ASN A 343 7.01 -11.83 -6.90
CA ASN A 343 6.28 -12.97 -6.35
C ASN A 343 6.68 -14.31 -7.00
N ASN A 344 7.72 -14.30 -7.84
CA ASN A 344 8.24 -15.47 -8.53
C ASN A 344 9.60 -15.89 -7.95
N ALA A 345 9.61 -17.08 -7.32
CA ALA A 345 10.82 -17.65 -6.71
C ALA A 345 11.96 -17.88 -7.72
N ASP A 346 11.64 -18.25 -8.97
CA ASP A 346 12.63 -18.55 -10.00
C ASP A 346 13.31 -17.28 -10.50
N GLU A 347 12.53 -16.21 -10.69
CA GLU A 347 13.05 -14.89 -11.09
C GLU A 347 14.03 -14.34 -10.04
N ALA A 348 13.68 -14.47 -8.76
CA ALA A 348 14.56 -14.07 -7.66
C ALA A 348 15.73 -15.04 -7.42
N LYS A 349 15.79 -16.19 -8.10
CA LYS A 349 16.74 -17.29 -7.82
C LYS A 349 16.71 -17.76 -6.36
N TRP A 350 15.53 -17.74 -5.75
CA TRP A 350 15.35 -18.06 -4.33
C TRP A 350 15.85 -19.47 -3.96
N SER A 351 15.68 -20.45 -4.84
CA SER A 351 16.10 -21.84 -4.61
C SER A 351 17.60 -22.08 -4.81
N THR A 352 18.35 -21.14 -5.41
CA THR A 352 19.76 -21.36 -5.78
C THR A 352 20.73 -21.06 -4.64
N VAL A 353 21.52 -22.03 -4.19
CA VAL A 353 22.49 -21.84 -3.11
C VAL A 353 23.93 -21.69 -3.61
N TYR A 354 24.72 -20.91 -2.88
CA TYR A 354 26.12 -20.60 -3.16
C TYR A 354 26.92 -20.52 -1.86
N ASP A 355 28.25 -20.57 -1.95
CA ASP A 355 29.12 -20.55 -0.77
C ASP A 355 28.91 -19.29 0.08
N GLY A 356 28.56 -19.47 1.36
CA GLY A 356 28.27 -18.40 2.30
C GLY A 356 26.80 -17.97 2.36
N ARG A 357 25.89 -18.55 1.57
CA ARG A 357 24.47 -18.16 1.60
C ARG A 357 23.82 -18.52 2.93
N ASN A 358 23.16 -17.53 3.53
CA ASN A 358 22.35 -17.59 4.74
C ASN A 358 20.87 -17.53 4.36
N ILE A 359 20.09 -18.52 4.76
CA ILE A 359 18.69 -18.68 4.38
C ILE A 359 17.88 -18.88 5.65
N LYS A 360 16.82 -18.09 5.81
CA LYS A 360 15.78 -18.32 6.79
C LYS A 360 14.54 -18.86 6.07
N VAL A 361 14.09 -20.04 6.47
CA VAL A 361 12.87 -20.67 5.98
C VAL A 361 11.87 -20.67 7.12
N GLN A 362 10.72 -20.04 6.91
CA GLN A 362 9.61 -20.07 7.84
C GLN A 362 8.29 -20.20 7.07
N SER A 363 7.25 -20.64 7.78
CA SER A 363 5.92 -20.76 7.20
C SER A 363 5.27 -19.40 6.91
N MET A 364 4.15 -19.41 6.17
CA MET A 364 3.53 -18.18 5.68
C MET A 364 3.04 -17.27 6.81
N ASP A 365 2.39 -17.82 7.83
CA ASP A 365 1.87 -17.06 8.98
C ASP A 365 2.71 -17.33 10.25
N TYR A 366 4.04 -17.43 10.12
CA TYR A 366 4.93 -17.72 11.25
C TYR A 366 4.68 -16.78 12.46
N GLY A 367 4.66 -17.36 13.67
CA GLY A 367 4.38 -16.66 14.92
C GLY A 367 2.89 -16.42 15.20
N ARG A 368 2.01 -16.72 14.24
CA ARG A 368 0.56 -16.58 14.36
C ARG A 368 -0.13 -17.92 14.19
N THR A 369 -1.07 -18.23 15.08
CA THR A 369 -1.92 -19.42 14.94
C THR A 369 -2.76 -19.34 13.65
N SER A 370 -2.50 -20.23 12.70
CA SER A 370 -3.14 -20.24 11.37
C SER A 370 -3.18 -21.64 10.76
N PHE A 371 -4.09 -21.87 9.81
CA PHE A 371 -4.07 -23.06 8.95
C PHE A 371 -3.07 -22.96 7.80
N TYR A 372 -2.65 -21.74 7.47
CA TYR A 372 -1.78 -21.48 6.32
C TYR A 372 -0.32 -21.54 6.73
N GLN A 373 0.11 -22.71 7.18
CA GLN A 373 1.50 -22.93 7.61
C GLN A 373 2.23 -23.98 6.77
N ASP A 374 1.51 -24.84 6.05
CA ASP A 374 2.10 -25.83 5.14
C ASP A 374 3.10 -25.18 4.20
N THR A 375 4.31 -25.73 4.13
CA THR A 375 5.43 -25.14 3.40
C THR A 375 6.29 -26.23 2.79
N MET A 376 6.65 -26.06 1.53
CA MET A 376 7.59 -26.91 0.83
C MET A 376 8.63 -26.04 0.12
N GLU A 377 9.90 -26.27 0.41
CA GLU A 377 11.03 -25.56 -0.17
C GLU A 377 12.07 -26.55 -0.66
N THR A 378 12.68 -26.23 -1.80
CA THR A 378 13.80 -26.99 -2.37
C THR A 378 14.91 -26.02 -2.70
N PHE A 379 16.11 -26.35 -2.22
CA PHE A 379 17.33 -25.59 -2.46
C PHE A 379 18.32 -26.44 -3.24
N THR A 380 18.92 -25.87 -4.29
CA THR A 380 19.84 -26.57 -5.19
C THR A 380 21.10 -25.74 -5.42
N THR A 381 22.23 -26.42 -5.48
CA THR A 381 23.49 -25.82 -5.91
C THR A 381 23.51 -25.62 -7.42
N GLU A 382 24.52 -24.89 -7.92
CA GLU A 382 24.85 -24.96 -9.34
C GLU A 382 25.15 -26.41 -9.78
N PRO A 383 24.93 -26.75 -11.06
CA PRO A 383 25.25 -28.07 -11.59
C PRO A 383 26.69 -28.49 -11.29
N ASN A 384 26.88 -29.77 -10.94
CA ASN A 384 28.19 -30.36 -10.62
C ASN A 384 28.93 -29.73 -9.42
N THR A 385 28.22 -28.97 -8.58
CA THR A 385 28.76 -28.45 -7.33
C THR A 385 28.12 -29.18 -6.16
N GLN A 386 28.87 -29.41 -5.09
CA GLN A 386 28.33 -29.86 -3.81
C GLN A 386 28.86 -28.95 -2.71
N MET A 387 28.10 -28.82 -1.64
CA MET A 387 28.45 -28.01 -0.49
C MET A 387 27.84 -28.58 0.79
N TYR A 388 28.33 -28.11 1.93
CA TYR A 388 27.72 -28.42 3.21
C TYR A 388 26.50 -27.55 3.44
N PHE A 389 25.35 -28.19 3.59
CA PHE A 389 24.16 -27.60 4.19
C PHE A 389 24.28 -27.71 5.71
N LYS A 390 24.51 -26.58 6.37
CA LYS A 390 24.50 -26.45 7.83
C LYS A 390 23.15 -25.87 8.22
N PHE A 391 22.34 -26.58 9.00
CA PHE A 391 21.02 -26.09 9.35
C PHE A 391 20.63 -26.37 10.79
N ASN A 392 19.68 -25.58 11.28
CA ASN A 392 19.13 -25.67 12.63
C ASN A 392 17.64 -25.34 12.61
N VAL A 393 16.83 -26.21 13.21
CA VAL A 393 15.41 -25.93 13.43
C VAL A 393 15.30 -25.05 14.67
N LYS A 394 15.00 -23.77 14.48
CA LYS A 394 14.88 -22.78 15.56
C LYS A 394 13.54 -22.88 16.27
N TYR A 395 12.48 -23.13 15.51
CA TYR A 395 11.12 -23.23 16.01
C TYR A 395 10.36 -24.30 15.23
N PHE A 396 9.49 -25.03 15.94
CA PHE A 396 8.63 -26.05 15.34
C PHE A 396 7.40 -26.24 16.23
N ASP A 397 6.24 -25.75 15.79
CA ASP A 397 4.98 -26.00 16.47
C ASP A 397 4.48 -27.41 16.15
N VAL A 398 4.32 -28.20 17.21
CA VAL A 398 3.90 -29.60 17.20
C VAL A 398 2.43 -29.79 17.58
N ASN A 399 1.62 -28.74 17.54
CA ASN A 399 0.19 -28.83 17.81
C ASN A 399 -0.53 -29.76 16.82
N GLY A 400 -1.06 -30.87 17.35
CA GLY A 400 -1.74 -31.90 16.54
C GLY A 400 -0.77 -32.74 15.70
N PRO A 401 -1.28 -33.58 14.77
CA PRO A 401 -0.45 -34.31 13.83
C PRO A 401 0.20 -33.32 12.87
N THR A 402 1.46 -32.98 13.13
CA THR A 402 2.30 -32.10 12.30
C THR A 402 3.62 -32.81 12.03
N SER A 403 4.23 -32.51 10.89
CA SER A 403 5.55 -33.04 10.55
C SER A 403 6.43 -31.99 9.89
N LEU A 404 7.72 -31.99 10.24
CA LEU A 404 8.76 -31.25 9.52
C LEU A 404 9.77 -32.26 8.98
N ALA A 405 9.75 -32.50 7.68
CA ALA A 405 10.67 -33.40 7.01
C ALA A 405 11.79 -32.61 6.33
N ILE A 406 13.04 -33.01 6.57
CA ILE A 406 14.23 -32.42 5.96
C ILE A 406 15.03 -33.53 5.28
N LYS A 407 15.33 -33.35 3.99
CA LYS A 407 16.14 -34.30 3.21
C LYS A 407 17.27 -33.57 2.52
N VAL A 408 18.45 -34.20 2.46
CA VAL A 408 19.58 -33.72 1.67
C VAL A 408 20.00 -34.82 0.71
N TYR A 409 20.28 -34.41 -0.52
CA TYR A 409 20.68 -35.28 -1.62
C TYR A 409 22.10 -34.94 -2.04
N ASN A 410 22.79 -35.96 -2.55
CA ASN A 410 24.07 -35.83 -3.22
C ASN A 410 24.02 -36.73 -4.46
N ASN A 411 24.11 -36.14 -5.64
CA ASN A 411 23.97 -36.80 -6.94
C ASN A 411 22.71 -37.69 -7.00
N ALA A 412 21.56 -37.09 -6.67
CA ALA A 412 20.24 -37.72 -6.59
C ALA A 412 20.07 -38.83 -5.53
N LYS A 413 21.10 -39.16 -4.75
CA LYS A 413 20.99 -40.09 -3.61
C LYS A 413 20.70 -39.33 -2.33
N ILE A 414 19.72 -39.79 -1.55
CA ILE A 414 19.46 -39.26 -0.22
C ILE A 414 20.64 -39.60 0.69
N VAL A 415 21.29 -38.58 1.24
CA VAL A 415 22.41 -38.70 2.20
C VAL A 415 21.99 -38.31 3.63
N TYR A 416 20.85 -37.65 3.76
CA TYR A 416 20.22 -37.34 5.05
C TYR A 416 18.71 -37.28 4.87
N SER A 417 17.97 -37.81 5.84
CA SER A 417 16.51 -37.75 5.87
C SER A 417 16.04 -37.88 7.31
N GLU A 418 15.46 -36.81 7.84
CA GLU A 418 14.80 -36.81 9.14
C GLU A 418 13.39 -36.27 9.02
N THR A 419 12.49 -36.79 9.86
CA THR A 419 11.12 -36.29 9.99
C THR A 419 10.85 -36.02 11.46
N TYR A 420 10.69 -34.75 11.78
CA TYR A 420 10.37 -34.30 13.13
C TYR A 420 8.87 -34.26 13.36
N THR A 421 8.45 -34.64 14.57
CA THR A 421 7.05 -34.69 15.04
C THR A 421 7.03 -34.44 16.55
N ALA A 422 5.84 -34.41 17.16
CA ALA A 422 5.71 -34.32 18.63
C ALA A 422 6.48 -35.42 19.40
N THR A 423 6.73 -36.59 18.80
CA THR A 423 7.46 -37.70 19.42
C THR A 423 8.94 -37.78 19.00
N ASN A 424 9.33 -37.08 17.95
CA ASN A 424 10.71 -36.99 17.46
C ASN A 424 11.06 -35.51 17.24
N LEU A 425 11.46 -34.82 18.29
CA LEU A 425 11.78 -33.39 18.21
C LEU A 425 13.16 -33.15 17.58
N PRO A 426 13.38 -32.01 16.90
CA PRO A 426 14.70 -31.62 16.43
C PRO A 426 15.71 -31.51 17.57
N THR A 427 16.99 -31.73 17.26
CA THR A 427 18.07 -31.44 18.22
C THR A 427 18.46 -29.96 18.17
N PRO A 428 18.92 -29.34 19.26
CA PRO A 428 19.28 -27.92 19.29
C PRO A 428 20.59 -27.60 18.55
N TYR A 429 21.29 -28.63 18.06
CA TYR A 429 22.59 -28.51 17.41
C TYR A 429 22.46 -28.23 15.91
N ASN A 430 23.52 -27.67 15.33
CA ASN A 430 23.62 -27.52 13.88
C ASN A 430 23.83 -28.90 13.26
N VAL A 431 22.87 -29.35 12.44
CA VAL A 431 23.06 -30.50 11.58
C VAL A 431 23.87 -30.06 10.37
N ARG A 432 24.75 -30.93 9.89
CA ARG A 432 25.65 -30.63 8.78
C ARG A 432 25.73 -31.80 7.83
N VAL A 433 25.39 -31.55 6.57
CA VAL A 433 25.31 -32.60 5.55
C VAL A 433 25.90 -32.10 4.24
N TYR A 434 26.72 -32.92 3.59
CA TYR A 434 27.30 -32.61 2.28
C TYR A 434 26.38 -33.06 1.15
N GLY A 435 25.97 -32.15 0.26
CA GLY A 435 25.04 -32.46 -0.82
C GLY A 435 24.97 -31.38 -1.91
N ASP A 436 24.08 -31.60 -2.87
CA ASP A 436 23.74 -30.68 -3.97
C ASP A 436 22.29 -30.19 -3.93
N LYS A 437 21.43 -30.83 -3.12
CA LYS A 437 20.03 -30.43 -2.96
C LYS A 437 19.52 -30.66 -1.54
N MET A 438 18.71 -29.74 -1.04
CA MET A 438 18.00 -29.85 0.25
C MET A 438 16.51 -29.60 0.04
N ASP A 439 15.68 -30.50 0.57
CA ASP A 439 14.22 -30.36 0.59
C ASP A 439 13.75 -30.17 2.04
N ILE A 440 12.86 -29.20 2.27
CA ILE A 440 12.19 -28.93 3.54
C ILE A 440 10.68 -28.98 3.30
N ASN A 441 9.97 -29.79 4.07
CA ASN A 441 8.53 -29.95 3.96
C ASN A 441 7.88 -29.94 5.35
N TYR A 442 7.13 -28.89 5.65
CA TYR A 442 6.29 -28.79 6.84
C TYR A 442 4.83 -29.02 6.48
N GLN A 443 4.20 -29.99 7.14
CA GLN A 443 2.80 -30.36 6.92
C GLN A 443 2.03 -30.31 8.24
N THR A 444 0.93 -29.56 8.25
CA THR A 444 0.01 -29.42 9.38
C THR A 444 -1.17 -30.37 9.34
N PHE A 445 -1.43 -30.96 8.17
CA PHE A 445 -2.61 -31.82 7.94
C PHE A 445 -3.93 -31.13 8.36
N GLY A 446 -4.00 -29.80 8.18
CA GLY A 446 -5.17 -28.99 8.52
C GLY A 446 -5.28 -28.60 10.00
N ASN A 447 -4.21 -28.73 10.79
CA ASN A 447 -4.17 -28.20 12.16
C ASN A 447 -3.77 -26.72 12.17
N TYR A 448 -4.26 -26.00 13.18
CA TYR A 448 -3.79 -24.66 13.48
C TYR A 448 -2.43 -24.72 14.15
N THR A 449 -1.43 -24.08 13.57
CA THR A 449 -0.11 -23.97 14.18
C THR A 449 0.44 -22.56 14.06
N GLN A 450 1.44 -22.24 14.87
CA GLN A 450 2.25 -21.03 14.79
C GLN A 450 3.41 -21.18 13.78
N GLY A 451 3.54 -22.35 13.15
CA GLY A 451 4.49 -22.59 12.08
C GLY A 451 5.82 -23.21 12.52
N PHE A 452 6.87 -22.91 11.75
CA PHE A 452 8.22 -23.42 11.97
C PHE A 452 9.25 -22.39 11.47
N GLU A 453 10.50 -22.52 11.92
CA GLU A 453 11.66 -21.76 11.43
C GLU A 453 12.88 -22.70 11.31
N VAL A 454 13.51 -22.70 10.14
CA VAL A 454 14.79 -23.36 9.86
C VAL A 454 15.77 -22.34 9.31
N ASN A 455 16.93 -22.23 9.94
CA ASN A 455 18.04 -21.44 9.42
C ASN A 455 19.06 -22.36 8.75
N ILE A 456 19.53 -21.96 7.56
CA ILE A 456 20.46 -22.71 6.73
C ILE A 456 21.64 -21.80 6.39
N VAL A 457 22.85 -22.34 6.51
CA VAL A 457 24.08 -21.75 5.99
C VAL A 457 24.72 -22.76 5.07
N THR A 458 25.05 -22.34 3.85
CA THR A 458 25.72 -23.20 2.89
C THR A 458 27.18 -22.85 2.75
N THR A 459 28.08 -23.84 2.68
CA THR A 459 29.51 -23.58 2.49
C THR A 459 30.27 -24.69 1.77
N LYS A 460 31.26 -24.32 0.96
CA LYS A 460 32.20 -25.26 0.32
C LYS A 460 33.14 -25.92 1.32
N ASN A 461 33.54 -25.19 2.36
CA ASN A 461 34.59 -25.65 3.27
C ASN A 461 34.03 -26.37 4.50
N ASP A 462 34.82 -27.33 4.99
CA ASP A 462 34.47 -28.13 6.17
C ASP A 462 34.55 -27.34 7.50
N ILE A 463 35.00 -26.09 7.46
CA ILE A 463 35.38 -25.38 8.69
C ILE A 463 34.13 -25.19 9.58
N PRO A 464 34.14 -25.64 10.85
CA PRO A 464 33.11 -25.31 11.82
C PRO A 464 32.94 -23.79 11.86
N SER A 465 31.69 -23.30 11.81
CA SER A 465 31.49 -21.86 12.03
C SER A 465 31.98 -21.55 13.45
N ASN A 466 33.07 -20.77 13.55
CA ASN A 466 33.49 -20.17 14.81
C ASN A 466 32.59 -18.97 15.09
N ASP A 467 31.30 -19.21 15.25
CA ASP A 467 30.38 -18.22 15.82
C ASP A 467 30.32 -18.48 17.34
N PRO A 468 30.66 -17.50 18.20
CA PRO A 468 30.61 -17.65 19.66
C PRO A 468 29.20 -17.92 20.21
N THR A 469 28.17 -17.99 19.36
CA THR A 469 26.79 -18.27 19.73
C THR A 469 26.38 -19.75 19.69
N ASN A 470 27.34 -20.69 19.67
CA ASN A 470 27.12 -22.14 19.89
C ASN A 470 26.62 -22.51 21.30
N ALA A 471 26.03 -21.58 22.06
CA ALA A 471 25.11 -21.97 23.13
C ALA A 471 23.94 -22.72 22.46
N PRO A 472 23.43 -23.81 23.06
CA PRO A 472 22.22 -24.44 22.56
C PRO A 472 21.14 -23.36 22.42
N SER A 473 20.71 -23.09 21.18
CA SER A 473 19.51 -22.29 20.99
C SER A 473 18.39 -23.12 21.61
N ALA A 474 17.76 -22.61 22.66
CA ALA A 474 16.61 -23.26 23.25
C ALA A 474 15.57 -23.47 22.13
N ILE A 475 15.20 -24.73 21.88
CA ILE A 475 14.09 -25.02 20.98
C ILE A 475 12.83 -24.59 21.71
N SER A 476 12.11 -23.65 21.12
CA SER A 476 10.77 -23.30 21.57
C SER A 476 9.78 -24.23 20.88
N THR A 477 9.23 -25.17 21.64
CA THR A 477 8.13 -26.06 21.21
C THR A 477 6.88 -25.75 22.02
N VAL A 478 5.76 -25.56 21.33
CA VAL A 478 4.45 -25.40 21.97
C VAL A 478 3.67 -26.70 21.77
N VAL A 479 3.21 -27.30 22.87
CA VAL A 479 2.21 -28.37 22.85
C VAL A 479 0.90 -27.75 23.35
N GLY A 480 0.08 -27.25 22.43
CA GLY A 480 -1.22 -26.66 22.74
C GLY A 480 -2.35 -27.67 22.56
N THR A 481 -3.41 -27.59 23.37
CA THR A 481 -4.71 -28.22 23.10
C THR A 481 -5.63 -27.17 22.51
N PHE A 482 -5.50 -26.87 21.21
CA PHE A 482 -6.46 -26.00 20.52
C PHE A 482 -7.44 -26.86 19.71
N THR A 483 -8.64 -27.01 20.26
CA THR A 483 -9.76 -27.69 19.62
C THR A 483 -10.22 -26.87 18.40
N LYS A 484 -10.62 -27.58 17.34
CA LYS A 484 -11.25 -27.11 16.11
C LYS A 484 -12.30 -26.00 16.39
N GLY A 485 -11.87 -24.75 16.44
CA GLY A 485 -12.69 -23.61 16.80
C GLY A 485 -13.16 -22.87 15.56
N THR A 486 -14.48 -22.75 15.40
CA THR A 486 -15.09 -21.80 14.47
C THR A 486 -15.04 -20.42 15.09
N THR A 487 -14.16 -19.54 14.60
CA THR A 487 -14.29 -18.11 14.87
C THR A 487 -13.98 -17.34 13.61
N LEU A 488 -15.04 -16.77 13.03
CA LEU A 488 -14.98 -15.77 11.98
C LEU A 488 -14.38 -14.50 12.58
N LYS A 489 -13.11 -14.20 12.27
CA LYS A 489 -12.61 -12.83 12.34
C LYS A 489 -12.58 -12.32 10.91
N TYR A 490 -13.15 -11.14 10.69
CA TYR A 490 -13.36 -10.54 9.37
C TYR A 490 -12.07 -10.59 8.53
N GLU A 491 -12.04 -11.51 7.57
CA GLU A 491 -11.05 -11.51 6.51
C GLU A 491 -11.32 -10.27 5.65
N SER A 492 -10.34 -9.35 5.56
CA SER A 492 -10.26 -8.48 4.40
C SER A 492 -9.91 -9.39 3.22
N THR A 493 -10.95 -9.93 2.57
CA THR A 493 -10.77 -10.63 1.31
C THR A 493 -10.39 -9.57 0.28
N THR A 494 -9.09 -9.46 -0.03
CA THR A 494 -8.68 -9.05 -1.37
C THR A 494 -9.33 -10.07 -2.29
N LYS A 495 -10.43 -9.71 -2.94
CA LYS A 495 -11.00 -10.49 -4.02
C LYS A 495 -9.93 -10.53 -5.10
N ALA A 496 -9.12 -11.58 -5.12
CA ALA A 496 -8.45 -11.99 -6.34
C ALA A 496 -9.55 -12.49 -7.29
N GLY A 497 -10.32 -11.55 -7.84
CA GLY A 497 -11.34 -11.81 -8.82
C GLY A 497 -10.66 -12.28 -10.08
N ILE A 498 -10.60 -13.60 -10.27
CA ILE A 498 -10.45 -14.20 -11.58
C ILE A 498 -11.68 -13.74 -12.38
N ARG A 499 -11.60 -12.56 -13.01
CA ARG A 499 -12.54 -12.20 -14.07
C ARG A 499 -12.24 -13.17 -15.20
N GLN A 500 -13.07 -14.21 -15.31
CA GLN A 500 -13.27 -14.89 -16.57
C GLN A 500 -13.57 -13.79 -17.61
N PHE A 501 -12.60 -13.54 -18.49
CA PHE A 501 -12.81 -12.70 -19.66
C PHE A 501 -13.94 -13.32 -20.45
N SER A 502 -15.15 -12.75 -20.30
CA SER A 502 -16.24 -13.00 -21.21
C SER A 502 -15.77 -12.54 -22.60
N VAL A 503 -15.62 -13.51 -23.50
CA VAL A 503 -15.16 -13.35 -24.89
C VAL A 503 -16.09 -12.45 -25.72
N PHE A 504 -17.16 -11.89 -25.14
CA PHE A 504 -18.07 -10.99 -25.83
C PHE A 504 -17.56 -9.56 -26.06
N SER A 505 -16.50 -9.09 -25.37
CA SER A 505 -15.99 -7.72 -25.62
C SER A 505 -14.92 -7.62 -26.71
N VAL A 506 -14.34 -8.74 -27.17
CA VAL A 506 -13.36 -8.72 -28.27
C VAL A 506 -14.02 -8.66 -29.65
N LEU A 507 -15.29 -9.06 -29.76
CA LEU A 507 -16.02 -9.06 -31.04
C LEU A 507 -16.57 -7.69 -31.46
N ILE A 508 -16.71 -6.73 -30.55
CA ILE A 508 -17.17 -5.37 -30.92
C ILE A 508 -16.03 -4.54 -31.53
N PHE A 509 -14.78 -4.76 -31.13
CA PHE A 509 -13.65 -4.02 -31.70
C PHE A 509 -13.21 -4.51 -33.10
N ALA A 510 -13.50 -5.76 -33.46
CA ALA A 510 -13.16 -6.28 -34.79
C ALA A 510 -14.12 -5.82 -35.90
N LEU A 511 -15.34 -5.37 -35.57
CA LEU A 511 -16.35 -4.99 -36.57
C LEU A 511 -16.40 -3.49 -36.88
N LEU A 512 -15.69 -2.65 -36.14
CA LEU A 512 -15.59 -1.21 -36.42
C LEU A 512 -14.40 -0.82 -37.32
N PHE A 513 -13.66 -1.79 -37.86
CA PHE A 513 -12.62 -1.54 -38.85
C PHE A 513 -12.91 -2.15 -40.24
N ILE A 514 -14.14 -2.61 -40.49
CA ILE A 514 -14.58 -3.10 -41.82
C ILE A 514 -15.84 -2.36 -42.36
N LEU A 515 -16.25 -1.25 -41.71
CA LEU A 515 -17.20 -0.27 -42.24
C LEU A 515 -16.64 1.12 -41.99
#